data_AF-A0A2T7P447-F1
#
_entry.id   AF-A0A2T7P447-F1
#
_cell.length_a   1.000
_cell.length_b   1.000
_cell.length_c   1.000
_cell.angle_alpha   90.00
_cell.angle_beta   90.00
_cell.angle_gamma   90.00
#
_symmetry.space_group_name_H-M   'P 1'
#
loop_
_entity.id
_entity.type
_entity.pdbx_description
1 polymer ?
#
loop_
_entity_poly.entity_id
_entity_poly.type
_entity_poly.pdbx_seq_one_letter_code
_entity_poly.pdbx_strand_id
1 'polypeptide(L)'
;MVLQRGPQRAVLTGTATKEGDTVTAQIVGHGSPVTGQVHSGKWKVKLPAVTEPGPFVIRVSSSEGQVTLNDVLFGDVWLCSGQSNMEFAMSQVMNSSEEIQKATQFNVDSLLQSSVPEIKHTSGHSAGRPAMESPHHPYSFSAVCWLFAEYLQPHLKYPIGLVEASWGGTTIEAWSPPEAVNACPAVHHSQPEPSCCPQTPLVIWNGMIRPLLGLTIFGALWYQGEANWEQTDIYACQMKQLIGQWRSQFNQQSLGETSQNFPFGYVQLAPYQNTADMGAFPAIRWAQTGGYGYAPNPDQPHAFMATAMDLPDYTSPYDPIHPRYKQDVAQRLLLGALNVAYGHSDVTFQGPFPTQFHVTGSGAQRTITIEYDNGRTSLDIRNTKGFEVCCGGANAHSCTEQGTWWVDAPITSHQGSHVTIAASGCNSNKVLGLRYAWRTSPCNLKQCAVYSADTSLPAPIYITNTLPA
;
A
#
# COMPACT_ATOMS: atom_id res chain seq x y z
N MET A 1 18.41 -15.33 -7.50
CA MET A 1 17.01 -14.80 -7.48
C MET A 1 16.26 -15.40 -6.28
N VAL A 2 15.19 -14.78 -5.77
CA VAL A 2 14.32 -15.40 -4.75
C VAL A 2 13.01 -15.86 -5.39
N LEU A 3 12.62 -17.11 -5.15
CA LEU A 3 11.33 -17.69 -5.54
C LEU A 3 10.46 -17.91 -4.30
N GLN A 4 9.13 -17.97 -4.49
CA GLN A 4 8.21 -18.18 -3.38
C GLN A 4 8.47 -19.51 -2.66
N ARG A 5 8.70 -19.44 -1.35
CA ARG A 5 8.82 -20.59 -0.45
C ARG A 5 7.48 -21.30 -0.21
N GLY A 6 7.58 -22.55 0.24
CA GLY A 6 6.47 -23.37 0.69
C GLY A 6 5.68 -22.73 1.86
N PRO A 7 4.37 -23.03 1.99
CA PRO A 7 3.68 -24.15 1.35
C PRO A 7 3.25 -23.93 -0.12
N GLN A 8 3.24 -22.68 -0.59
CA GLN A 8 3.01 -22.37 -2.01
C GLN A 8 4.19 -22.84 -2.87
N ARG A 9 3.90 -23.17 -4.13
CA ARG A 9 4.91 -23.61 -5.10
C ARG A 9 5.28 -22.47 -6.03
N ALA A 10 6.58 -22.26 -6.20
CA ALA A 10 7.07 -21.34 -7.22
C ALA A 10 6.70 -21.83 -8.63
N VAL A 11 6.11 -20.94 -9.42
CA VAL A 11 5.86 -21.16 -10.84
C VAL A 11 6.97 -20.50 -11.66
N LEU A 12 7.64 -21.31 -12.48
CA LEU A 12 8.57 -20.81 -13.48
C LEU A 12 7.85 -20.62 -14.80
N THR A 13 8.19 -19.54 -15.49
CA THR A 13 7.67 -19.25 -16.82
C THR A 13 8.82 -18.94 -17.76
N GLY A 14 8.61 -19.20 -19.05
CA GLY A 14 9.59 -18.90 -20.07
C GLY A 14 9.02 -19.05 -21.46
N THR A 15 9.91 -19.02 -22.45
CA THR A 15 9.56 -19.18 -23.86
C THR A 15 10.42 -20.22 -24.54
N ALA A 16 9.87 -20.80 -25.59
CA ALA A 16 10.51 -21.76 -26.47
C ALA A 16 9.89 -21.60 -27.86
N THR A 17 10.62 -21.96 -28.92
CA THR A 17 10.15 -21.73 -30.31
C THR A 17 9.30 -22.87 -30.86
N LYS A 18 9.48 -24.07 -30.34
CA LYS A 18 8.82 -25.30 -30.78
C LYS A 18 7.54 -25.54 -30.01
N GLU A 19 6.42 -25.33 -30.68
CA GLU A 19 5.08 -25.58 -30.14
C GLU A 19 4.89 -27.06 -29.78
N GLY A 20 4.25 -27.32 -28.63
CA GLY A 20 4.02 -28.67 -28.12
C GLY A 20 5.28 -29.38 -27.61
N ASP A 21 6.42 -28.68 -27.52
CA ASP A 21 7.62 -29.25 -26.89
C ASP A 21 7.43 -29.41 -25.38
N THR A 22 8.05 -30.45 -24.82
CA THR A 22 8.03 -30.72 -23.38
C THR A 22 9.20 -30.03 -22.71
N VAL A 23 8.90 -29.12 -21.79
CA VAL A 23 9.88 -28.45 -20.92
C VAL A 23 9.93 -29.18 -19.59
N THR A 24 11.13 -29.58 -19.16
CA THR A 24 11.38 -30.23 -17.87
C THR A 24 12.18 -29.29 -16.98
N ALA A 25 11.72 -29.06 -15.76
CA ALA A 25 12.45 -28.31 -14.74
C ALA A 25 12.76 -29.21 -13.53
N GLN A 26 13.98 -29.10 -12.99
CA GLN A 26 14.44 -29.83 -11.81
C GLN A 26 15.21 -28.91 -10.88
N ILE A 27 14.87 -28.93 -9.60
CA ILE A 27 15.71 -28.37 -8.53
C ILE A 27 16.75 -29.43 -8.19
N VAL A 28 18.03 -29.19 -8.51
CA VAL A 28 19.08 -30.20 -8.37
C VAL A 28 19.16 -30.69 -6.92
N GLY A 29 18.97 -31.99 -6.71
CA GLY A 29 19.00 -32.61 -5.37
C GLY A 29 17.73 -32.45 -4.54
N HIS A 30 16.66 -31.82 -5.06
CA HIS A 30 15.42 -31.59 -4.33
C HIS A 30 14.17 -31.90 -5.16
N GLY A 31 13.32 -32.82 -4.67
CA GLY A 31 12.07 -33.20 -5.32
C GLY A 31 12.24 -33.91 -6.68
N SER A 32 11.13 -34.32 -7.29
CA SER A 32 11.12 -34.93 -8.62
C SER A 32 11.05 -33.87 -9.74
N PRO A 33 11.49 -34.21 -10.97
CA PRO A 33 11.39 -33.29 -12.10
C PRO A 33 9.93 -32.99 -12.40
N VAL A 34 9.65 -31.76 -12.82
CA VAL A 34 8.32 -31.32 -13.22
C VAL A 34 8.33 -30.95 -14.69
N THR A 35 7.23 -31.18 -15.38
CA THR A 35 7.11 -30.93 -16.81
C THR A 35 5.98 -29.96 -17.13
N GLY A 36 6.12 -29.27 -18.26
CA GLY A 36 5.10 -28.42 -18.86
C GLY A 36 5.21 -28.48 -20.37
N GLN A 37 4.19 -27.98 -21.07
CA GLN A 37 4.15 -27.95 -22.52
C GLN A 37 4.28 -26.53 -23.02
N VAL A 38 4.93 -26.37 -24.19
CA VAL A 38 4.98 -25.10 -24.90
C VAL A 38 3.65 -24.86 -25.60
N HIS A 39 3.00 -23.77 -25.23
CA HIS A 39 1.77 -23.28 -25.82
C HIS A 39 1.90 -21.82 -26.24
N SER A 40 1.67 -21.53 -27.52
CA SER A 40 1.87 -20.20 -28.12
C SER A 40 3.26 -19.62 -27.83
N GLY A 41 4.29 -20.46 -27.95
CA GLY A 41 5.69 -20.11 -27.68
C GLY A 41 6.02 -19.79 -26.21
N LYS A 42 5.11 -20.06 -25.28
CA LYS A 42 5.28 -19.86 -23.84
C LYS A 42 5.12 -21.18 -23.09
N TRP A 43 5.78 -21.30 -21.95
CA TRP A 43 5.59 -22.43 -21.06
C TRP A 43 5.53 -21.96 -19.61
N LYS A 44 4.87 -22.76 -18.78
CA LYS A 44 4.84 -22.61 -17.31
C LYS A 44 5.04 -23.98 -16.68
N VAL A 45 5.82 -24.05 -15.60
CA VAL A 45 5.98 -25.26 -14.79
C VAL A 45 5.91 -24.90 -13.32
N LYS A 46 5.28 -25.77 -12.55
CA LYS A 46 5.12 -25.61 -11.11
C LYS A 46 6.16 -26.47 -10.40
N LEU A 47 7.09 -25.83 -9.70
CA LEU A 47 8.15 -26.53 -8.98
C LEU A 47 7.59 -27.29 -7.76
N PRO A 48 8.30 -28.29 -7.23
CA PRO A 48 8.02 -28.81 -5.89
C PRO A 48 8.06 -27.67 -4.85
N ALA A 49 7.26 -27.79 -3.78
CA ALA A 49 7.33 -26.83 -2.67
C ALA A 49 8.70 -26.96 -1.97
N VAL A 50 9.34 -25.83 -1.66
CA VAL A 50 10.65 -25.78 -1.00
C VAL A 50 10.54 -24.88 0.22
N THR A 51 10.93 -25.38 1.39
CA THR A 51 10.86 -24.61 2.65
C THR A 51 12.22 -24.09 3.12
N GLU A 52 13.27 -24.73 2.63
CA GLU A 52 14.66 -24.44 2.87
C GLU A 52 15.06 -23.21 2.05
N PRO A 53 15.84 -22.28 2.63
CA PRO A 53 16.13 -21.01 1.97
C PRO A 53 17.05 -21.14 0.74
N GLY A 54 17.79 -22.25 0.59
CA GLY A 54 18.78 -22.44 -0.46
C GLY A 54 20.19 -21.98 -0.06
N PRO A 55 21.10 -21.73 -1.02
CA PRO A 55 20.85 -21.67 -2.47
C PRO A 55 20.64 -23.04 -3.12
N PHE A 56 19.88 -23.03 -4.22
CA PHE A 56 19.64 -24.17 -5.10
C PHE A 56 20.08 -23.85 -6.53
N VAL A 57 20.31 -24.92 -7.29
CA VAL A 57 20.46 -24.87 -8.75
C VAL A 57 19.18 -25.42 -9.38
N ILE A 58 18.61 -24.69 -10.34
CA ILE A 58 17.47 -25.17 -11.13
C ILE A 58 17.91 -25.39 -12.57
N ARG A 59 17.68 -26.59 -13.09
CA ARG A 59 17.92 -26.91 -14.50
C ARG A 59 16.60 -26.99 -15.24
N VAL A 60 16.49 -26.26 -16.34
CA VAL A 60 15.35 -26.27 -17.24
C VAL A 60 15.82 -26.75 -18.61
N SER A 61 15.21 -27.80 -19.16
CA SER A 61 15.59 -28.38 -20.44
C SER A 61 14.39 -28.67 -21.33
N SER A 62 14.58 -28.53 -22.63
CA SER A 62 13.62 -28.94 -23.67
C SER A 62 14.39 -29.57 -24.84
N SER A 63 13.71 -29.86 -25.95
CA SER A 63 14.41 -30.31 -27.17
C SER A 63 15.28 -29.22 -27.81
N GLU A 64 15.12 -27.96 -27.40
CA GLU A 64 15.90 -26.81 -27.89
C GLU A 64 17.19 -26.56 -27.10
N GLY A 65 17.37 -27.22 -25.95
CA GLY A 65 18.57 -27.07 -25.13
C GLY A 65 18.27 -27.02 -23.64
N GLN A 66 19.20 -26.44 -22.88
CA GLN A 66 19.14 -26.35 -21.43
C GLN A 66 19.56 -24.98 -20.93
N VAL A 67 18.83 -24.47 -19.92
CA VAL A 67 19.16 -23.29 -19.13
C VAL A 67 19.37 -23.72 -17.68
N THR A 68 20.39 -23.17 -17.03
CA THR A 68 20.65 -23.39 -15.61
C THR A 68 20.53 -22.07 -14.85
N LEU A 69 19.68 -22.06 -13.83
CA LEU A 69 19.56 -20.97 -12.87
C LEU A 69 20.40 -21.34 -11.65
N ASN A 70 21.43 -20.54 -11.36
CA ASN A 70 22.25 -20.69 -10.16
C ASN A 70 21.77 -19.72 -9.07
N ASP A 71 22.20 -19.97 -7.83
CA ASP A 71 21.95 -19.08 -6.68
C ASP A 71 20.47 -18.73 -6.52
N VAL A 72 19.62 -19.76 -6.63
CA VAL A 72 18.17 -19.64 -6.45
C VAL A 72 17.84 -19.86 -4.99
N LEU A 73 17.27 -18.85 -4.36
CA LEU A 73 16.82 -18.88 -2.99
C LEU A 73 15.30 -19.02 -2.94
N PHE A 74 14.80 -19.54 -1.81
CA PHE A 74 13.37 -19.62 -1.55
C PHE A 74 13.00 -18.77 -0.33
N GLY A 75 12.04 -17.88 -0.51
CA GLY A 75 11.67 -16.84 0.44
C GLY A 75 10.27 -16.31 0.15
N ASP A 76 9.81 -15.32 0.93
CA ASP A 76 8.54 -14.66 0.62
C ASP A 76 8.77 -13.57 -0.42
N VAL A 77 8.01 -13.62 -1.52
CA VAL A 77 8.15 -12.67 -2.62
C VAL A 77 7.09 -11.58 -2.49
N TRP A 78 7.53 -10.34 -2.39
CA TRP A 78 6.68 -9.15 -2.29
C TRP A 78 6.75 -8.32 -3.57
N LEU A 79 5.58 -7.96 -4.11
CA LEU A 79 5.44 -7.02 -5.20
C LEU A 79 5.23 -5.60 -4.65
N CYS A 80 6.15 -4.69 -4.95
CA CYS A 80 6.07 -3.29 -4.57
C CYS A 80 5.65 -2.45 -5.78
N SER A 81 4.50 -1.79 -5.69
CA SER A 81 3.90 -1.08 -6.81
C SER A 81 3.22 0.23 -6.41
N GLY A 82 2.91 1.06 -7.40
CA GLY A 82 2.33 2.37 -7.23
C GLY A 82 3.06 3.43 -8.04
N GLN A 83 3.03 4.67 -7.58
CA GLN A 83 3.61 5.81 -8.30
C GLN A 83 4.93 6.28 -7.69
N SER A 84 5.26 7.55 -7.89
CA SER A 84 6.55 8.17 -7.56
C SER A 84 6.98 8.01 -6.10
N ASN A 85 6.04 7.91 -5.15
CA ASN A 85 6.37 7.64 -3.76
C ASN A 85 6.76 6.18 -3.47
N MET A 86 6.31 5.22 -4.29
CA MET A 86 6.86 3.85 -4.32
C MET A 86 8.21 3.83 -5.05
N GLU A 87 8.33 4.53 -6.18
CA GLU A 87 9.56 4.64 -6.99
C GLU A 87 10.71 5.37 -6.24
N PHE A 88 10.36 6.15 -5.21
CA PHE A 88 11.30 6.95 -4.44
C PHE A 88 12.47 6.12 -3.91
N ALA A 89 13.68 6.42 -4.38
CA ALA A 89 14.85 5.58 -4.21
C ALA A 89 15.51 5.70 -2.84
N MET A 90 16.25 4.67 -2.42
CA MET A 90 17.03 4.70 -1.17
C MET A 90 18.03 5.87 -1.11
N SER A 91 18.58 6.30 -2.25
CA SER A 91 19.48 7.47 -2.30
C SER A 91 18.81 8.79 -1.92
N GLN A 92 17.47 8.84 -1.94
CA GLN A 92 16.69 10.05 -1.74
C GLN A 92 16.12 10.18 -0.30
N VAL A 93 16.17 9.12 0.51
CA VAL A 93 15.61 9.13 1.87
C VAL A 93 16.42 10.00 2.83
N MET A 94 15.82 10.32 3.99
CA MET A 94 16.56 10.93 5.09
C MET A 94 17.72 10.02 5.51
N ASN A 95 18.92 10.59 5.71
CA ASN A 95 20.13 9.84 6.07
C ASN A 95 20.52 8.74 5.05
N SER A 96 20.27 8.96 3.76
CA SER A 96 20.48 7.95 2.71
C SER A 96 21.87 7.31 2.71
N SER A 97 22.94 8.05 3.00
CA SER A 97 24.30 7.48 3.10
C SER A 97 24.41 6.35 4.13
N GLU A 98 23.79 6.53 5.31
CA GLU A 98 23.78 5.51 6.38
C GLU A 98 22.90 4.33 5.99
N GLU A 99 21.72 4.58 5.42
CA GLU A 99 20.82 3.51 4.98
C GLU A 99 21.42 2.67 3.85
N ILE A 100 22.10 3.30 2.88
CA ILE A 100 22.80 2.56 1.81
C ILE A 100 23.98 1.77 2.40
N GLN A 101 24.70 2.32 3.38
CA GLN A 101 25.78 1.58 4.04
C GLN A 101 25.24 0.35 4.78
N LYS A 102 24.14 0.49 5.53
CA LYS A 102 23.46 -0.65 6.17
C LYS A 102 22.99 -1.66 5.13
N ALA A 103 22.37 -1.22 4.04
CA ALA A 103 21.87 -2.06 2.96
C ALA A 103 22.98 -2.91 2.31
N THR A 104 24.20 -2.36 2.17
CA THR A 104 25.35 -3.12 1.63
C THR A 104 25.95 -4.11 2.64
N GLN A 105 25.75 -3.89 3.93
CA GLN A 105 26.16 -4.80 5.01
C GLN A 105 25.09 -5.85 5.32
N PHE A 106 23.83 -5.53 5.06
CA PHE A 106 22.73 -6.48 5.07
C PHE A 106 23.10 -7.59 4.09
N ASN A 107 23.00 -8.85 4.52
CA ASN A 107 23.39 -9.96 3.66
C ASN A 107 22.52 -9.93 2.41
N VAL A 108 23.03 -9.34 1.32
CA VAL A 108 22.27 -9.06 0.10
C VAL A 108 21.77 -10.36 -0.54
N ASP A 109 22.42 -11.48 -0.22
CA ASP A 109 21.92 -12.81 -0.59
C ASP A 109 20.52 -13.06 0.00
N SER A 110 20.19 -12.52 1.17
CA SER A 110 18.85 -12.64 1.76
C SER A 110 17.80 -11.70 1.17
N LEU A 111 18.19 -10.69 0.37
CA LEU A 111 17.29 -9.74 -0.31
C LEU A 111 17.63 -9.64 -1.79
N LEU A 112 16.89 -10.34 -2.64
CA LEU A 112 17.10 -10.24 -4.09
C LEU A 112 16.01 -9.38 -4.75
N GLN A 113 16.50 -8.40 -5.51
CA GLN A 113 15.72 -7.37 -6.14
C GLN A 113 15.54 -7.65 -7.63
N SER A 114 14.39 -7.28 -8.16
CA SER A 114 14.17 -7.18 -9.60
C SER A 114 13.25 -5.99 -9.85
N SER A 115 13.63 -5.12 -10.78
CA SER A 115 12.72 -4.09 -11.28
C SER A 115 12.11 -4.53 -12.61
N VAL A 116 10.93 -4.01 -12.88
CA VAL A 116 10.35 -4.00 -14.21
C VAL A 116 10.90 -2.78 -14.96
N PRO A 117 11.58 -2.96 -16.10
CA PRO A 117 12.02 -1.86 -16.94
C PRO A 117 10.91 -0.90 -17.30
N GLU A 118 11.29 0.36 -17.44
CA GLU A 118 10.40 1.38 -17.93
C GLU A 118 9.91 1.07 -19.37
N ILE A 119 8.60 1.25 -19.60
CA ILE A 119 7.99 1.18 -20.93
C ILE A 119 8.54 2.35 -21.76
N LYS A 120 9.46 2.08 -22.69
CA LYS A 120 9.92 3.07 -23.67
C LYS A 120 8.72 3.56 -24.49
N HIS A 121 8.57 4.88 -24.61
CA HIS A 121 7.58 5.53 -25.47
C HIS A 121 7.77 5.14 -26.94
N THR A 122 7.26 3.99 -27.35
CA THR A 122 7.17 3.62 -28.75
C THR A 122 5.70 3.52 -29.13
N SER A 123 5.30 4.28 -30.15
CA SER A 123 3.98 4.35 -30.76
C SER A 123 3.50 3.04 -31.43
N GLY A 124 4.08 1.90 -31.05
CA GLY A 124 3.73 0.57 -31.52
C GLY A 124 3.29 -0.32 -30.36
N HIS A 125 2.21 -1.06 -30.56
CA HIS A 125 1.55 -1.97 -29.60
C HIS A 125 2.39 -3.19 -29.17
N SER A 126 3.72 -3.11 -29.24
CA SER A 126 4.61 -4.11 -28.68
C SER A 126 5.18 -3.55 -27.38
N ALA A 127 4.49 -3.80 -26.26
CA ALA A 127 5.16 -3.79 -24.97
C ALA A 127 6.28 -4.82 -25.07
N GLY A 128 7.50 -4.34 -25.33
CA GLY A 128 8.71 -5.13 -25.22
C GLY A 128 8.74 -5.75 -23.84
N ARG A 129 9.31 -6.95 -23.71
CA ARG A 129 9.41 -7.64 -22.43
C ARG A 129 10.05 -6.68 -21.41
N PRO A 130 9.48 -6.50 -20.22
CA PRO A 130 10.30 -6.13 -19.09
C PRO A 130 11.30 -7.28 -18.90
N ALA A 131 12.54 -7.08 -19.33
CA ALA A 131 13.63 -7.92 -18.88
C ALA A 131 13.81 -7.60 -17.40
N MET A 132 13.64 -8.57 -16.49
CA MET A 132 14.10 -8.38 -15.11
C MET A 132 15.59 -8.01 -15.20
N GLU A 133 15.93 -6.75 -14.93
CA GLU A 133 17.32 -6.32 -14.95
C GLU A 133 18.04 -6.87 -13.70
N SER A 134 19.36 -6.98 -13.84
CA SER A 134 20.33 -7.36 -12.80
C SER A 134 19.99 -6.76 -11.42
N PRO A 135 20.36 -7.39 -10.28
CA PRO A 135 20.09 -6.82 -8.96
C PRO A 135 20.46 -5.34 -8.92
N HIS A 136 19.46 -4.49 -8.65
CA HIS A 136 19.69 -3.08 -8.48
C HIS A 136 20.56 -2.87 -7.25
N HIS A 137 21.53 -1.97 -7.37
CA HIS A 137 22.22 -1.47 -6.20
C HIS A 137 21.17 -0.77 -5.32
N PRO A 138 21.11 -1.02 -3.99
CA PRO A 138 20.08 -0.47 -3.11
C PRO A 138 19.83 1.02 -3.34
N TYR A 139 20.90 1.77 -3.65
CA TYR A 139 20.91 3.18 -4.06
C TYR A 139 19.75 3.63 -4.96
N SER A 140 19.39 2.87 -6.01
CA SER A 140 18.36 3.25 -6.99
C SER A 140 17.04 2.50 -6.84
N PHE A 141 16.94 1.55 -5.91
CA PHE A 141 15.74 0.75 -5.71
C PHE A 141 14.74 1.47 -4.81
N SER A 142 13.46 1.15 -4.97
CA SER A 142 12.38 1.64 -4.11
C SER A 142 12.75 1.56 -2.62
N ALA A 143 12.80 2.72 -1.96
CA ALA A 143 13.15 2.82 -0.56
C ALA A 143 12.12 2.15 0.34
N VAL A 144 10.83 2.33 0.06
CA VAL A 144 9.76 1.71 0.83
C VAL A 144 9.86 0.18 0.72
N CYS A 145 10.09 -0.33 -0.48
CA CYS A 145 10.23 -1.76 -0.73
C CYS A 145 11.46 -2.35 -0.03
N TRP A 146 12.62 -1.69 -0.16
CA TRP A 146 13.87 -2.12 0.45
C TRP A 146 13.79 -2.12 1.97
N LEU A 147 13.45 -0.99 2.57
CA LEU A 147 13.39 -0.83 4.03
C LEU A 147 12.37 -1.77 4.65
N PHE A 148 11.23 -2.01 3.99
CA PHE A 148 10.24 -2.99 4.45
C PHE A 148 10.86 -4.38 4.59
N ALA A 149 11.57 -4.86 3.57
CA ALA A 149 12.18 -6.20 3.61
C ALA A 149 13.37 -6.27 4.57
N GLU A 150 14.19 -5.21 4.63
CA GLU A 150 15.29 -5.08 5.58
C GLU A 150 14.79 -5.16 7.03
N TYR A 151 13.64 -4.55 7.34
CA TYR A 151 13.04 -4.61 8.67
C TYR A 151 12.32 -5.94 8.92
N LEU A 152 11.74 -6.55 7.90
CA LEU A 152 10.97 -7.80 8.03
C LEU A 152 11.86 -9.04 8.18
N GLN A 153 12.95 -9.11 7.41
CA GLN A 153 13.81 -10.29 7.34
C GLN A 153 14.36 -10.75 8.71
N PRO A 154 14.77 -9.87 9.65
CA PRO A 154 15.18 -10.27 10.99
C PRO A 154 14.11 -11.02 11.80
N HIS A 155 12.83 -10.74 11.56
CA HIS A 155 11.71 -11.44 12.21
C HIS A 155 11.49 -12.82 11.62
N LEU A 156 11.65 -12.95 10.30
CA LEU A 156 11.34 -14.18 9.56
C LEU A 156 12.53 -15.15 9.46
N LYS A 157 13.76 -14.61 9.43
CA LYS A 157 15.02 -15.35 9.36
C LYS A 157 15.18 -16.22 8.11
N TYR A 158 14.55 -15.82 7.01
CA TYR A 158 14.71 -16.40 5.68
C TYR A 158 14.66 -15.32 4.60
N PRO A 159 15.06 -15.60 3.35
CA PRO A 159 15.13 -14.60 2.29
C PRO A 159 13.80 -13.92 1.98
N ILE A 160 13.85 -12.65 1.58
CA ILE A 160 12.68 -11.89 1.08
C ILE A 160 12.98 -11.47 -0.36
N GLY A 161 12.11 -11.85 -1.28
CA GLY A 161 12.20 -11.47 -2.68
C GLY A 161 11.45 -10.16 -2.91
N LEU A 162 12.07 -9.20 -3.61
CA LEU A 162 11.46 -7.92 -3.92
C LEU A 162 11.31 -7.75 -5.43
N VAL A 163 10.08 -7.45 -5.85
CA VAL A 163 9.77 -7.10 -7.24
C VAL A 163 9.24 -5.67 -7.26
N GLU A 164 9.97 -4.75 -7.87
CA GLU A 164 9.54 -3.35 -8.03
C GLU A 164 8.84 -3.15 -9.38
N ALA A 165 7.63 -2.60 -9.32
CA ALA A 165 6.84 -2.18 -10.47
C ALA A 165 6.15 -0.86 -10.15
N SER A 166 6.87 0.25 -10.27
CA SER A 166 6.38 1.60 -9.95
C SER A 166 6.63 2.60 -11.07
N TRP A 167 5.74 3.59 -11.18
CA TRP A 167 5.85 4.64 -12.19
C TRP A 167 5.20 5.96 -11.75
N GLY A 168 5.99 7.03 -11.67
CA GLY A 168 5.58 8.38 -11.27
C GLY A 168 4.40 8.99 -12.03
N GLY A 169 3.49 9.64 -11.29
CA GLY A 169 2.37 10.39 -11.88
C GLY A 169 1.27 9.54 -12.51
N THR A 170 1.20 8.24 -12.22
CA THR A 170 0.17 7.35 -12.74
C THR A 170 -1.04 7.26 -11.82
N THR A 171 -2.22 7.12 -12.43
CA THR A 171 -3.49 6.92 -11.72
C THR A 171 -3.77 5.42 -11.51
N ILE A 172 -4.62 5.06 -10.54
CA ILE A 172 -4.93 3.67 -10.20
C ILE A 172 -5.51 2.85 -11.37
N GLU A 173 -6.21 3.51 -12.30
CA GLU A 173 -6.79 2.92 -13.50
C GLU A 173 -5.71 2.39 -14.45
N ALA A 174 -4.56 3.06 -14.52
CA ALA A 174 -3.43 2.61 -15.33
C ALA A 174 -2.87 1.26 -14.85
N TRP A 175 -2.96 0.98 -13.54
CA TRP A 175 -2.51 -0.24 -12.87
C TRP A 175 -3.58 -1.34 -12.79
N SER A 176 -4.79 -1.03 -13.25
CA SER A 176 -5.95 -1.90 -13.11
C SER A 176 -6.23 -2.68 -14.40
N PRO A 177 -6.59 -3.97 -14.32
CA PRO A 177 -7.13 -4.68 -15.48
C PRO A 177 -8.47 -4.06 -15.93
N PRO A 178 -8.89 -4.26 -17.19
CA PRO A 178 -10.14 -3.70 -17.70
C PRO A 178 -11.36 -4.04 -16.83
N GLU A 179 -11.39 -5.24 -16.25
CA GLU A 179 -12.47 -5.71 -15.38
C GLU A 179 -12.58 -4.89 -14.08
N ALA A 180 -11.44 -4.43 -13.52
CA ALA A 180 -11.46 -3.56 -12.34
C ALA A 180 -11.98 -2.16 -12.68
N VAL A 181 -11.50 -1.60 -13.80
CA VAL A 181 -11.89 -0.26 -14.25
C VAL A 181 -13.39 -0.21 -14.55
N ASN A 182 -13.90 -1.20 -15.30
CA ASN A 182 -15.30 -1.27 -15.71
C ASN A 182 -16.28 -1.58 -14.56
N ALA A 183 -15.78 -2.07 -13.41
CA ALA A 183 -16.60 -2.36 -12.24
C ALA A 183 -16.90 -1.12 -11.38
N CYS A 184 -16.28 0.02 -11.68
CA CYS A 184 -16.48 1.29 -10.97
C CYS A 184 -17.19 2.33 -11.84
N PRO A 185 -17.78 3.39 -11.24
CA PRO A 185 -18.30 4.52 -12.01
C PRO A 185 -17.22 5.11 -12.92
N ALA A 186 -17.64 5.57 -14.10
CA ALA A 186 -16.73 6.13 -15.09
C ALA A 186 -16.00 7.37 -14.54
N VAL A 187 -14.73 7.49 -14.90
CA VAL A 187 -13.90 8.63 -14.53
C VAL A 187 -14.39 9.90 -15.24
N HIS A 188 -14.51 10.99 -14.49
CA HIS A 188 -14.74 12.32 -15.05
C HIS A 188 -13.40 12.96 -15.44
N HIS A 189 -12.94 12.73 -16.67
CA HIS A 189 -11.77 13.43 -17.17
C HIS A 189 -12.14 14.85 -17.63
N SER A 190 -11.54 15.86 -17.00
CA SER A 190 -11.67 17.27 -17.40
C SER A 190 -10.91 17.59 -18.70
N GLN A 191 -10.02 16.70 -19.13
CA GLN A 191 -9.21 16.78 -20.35
C GLN A 191 -9.23 15.43 -21.11
N PRO A 192 -9.14 15.41 -22.45
CA PRO A 192 -9.03 14.16 -23.19
C PRO A 192 -7.76 13.41 -22.80
N GLU A 193 -7.90 12.12 -22.50
CA GLU A 193 -6.79 11.22 -22.18
C GLU A 193 -5.71 11.28 -23.29
N PRO A 194 -4.44 11.56 -22.95
CA PRO A 194 -3.39 11.54 -23.95
C PRO A 194 -3.29 10.14 -24.55
N SER A 195 -3.25 10.06 -25.89
CA SER A 195 -3.20 8.80 -26.65
C SER A 195 -1.87 8.04 -26.50
N CYS A 196 -0.91 8.63 -25.78
CA CYS A 196 0.45 8.12 -25.69
C CYS A 196 1.11 8.48 -24.36
N CYS A 197 0.71 7.87 -23.25
CA CYS A 197 1.43 8.02 -21.98
C CYS A 197 1.21 6.83 -21.02
N PRO A 198 2.06 6.68 -19.99
CA PRO A 198 1.85 5.79 -18.84
C PRO A 198 0.49 5.95 -18.15
N GLN A 199 -0.10 7.15 -18.22
CA GLN A 199 -1.41 7.44 -17.64
C GLN A 199 -2.58 6.83 -18.41
N THR A 200 -2.38 6.47 -19.69
CA THR A 200 -3.43 5.83 -20.48
C THR A 200 -3.83 4.51 -19.83
N PRO A 201 -5.14 4.27 -19.60
CA PRO A 201 -5.61 3.00 -19.07
C PRO A 201 -5.00 1.82 -19.83
N LEU A 202 -4.60 0.79 -19.09
CA LEU A 202 -4.03 -0.47 -19.58
C LEU A 202 -2.57 -0.44 -20.06
N VAL A 203 -1.92 0.71 -20.27
CA VAL A 203 -0.49 0.73 -20.68
C VAL A 203 0.38 0.16 -19.56
N ILE A 204 0.23 0.68 -18.34
CA ILE A 204 1.00 0.26 -17.18
C ILE A 204 0.62 -1.14 -16.72
N TRP A 205 -0.68 -1.46 -16.68
CA TRP A 205 -1.15 -2.81 -16.41
C TRP A 205 -0.52 -3.83 -17.37
N ASN A 206 -0.57 -3.60 -18.69
CA ASN A 206 -0.05 -4.55 -19.66
C ASN A 206 1.49 -4.60 -19.70
N GLY A 207 2.16 -3.48 -19.48
CA GLY A 207 3.62 -3.40 -19.56
C GLY A 207 4.34 -3.79 -18.27
N MET A 208 3.74 -3.55 -17.10
CA MET A 208 4.41 -3.71 -15.80
C MET A 208 3.83 -4.82 -14.94
N ILE A 209 2.51 -4.94 -14.83
CA ILE A 209 1.90 -5.93 -13.92
C ILE A 209 1.58 -7.25 -14.61
N ARG A 210 0.95 -7.20 -15.78
CA ARG A 210 0.54 -8.39 -16.54
C ARG A 210 1.70 -9.37 -16.81
N PRO A 211 2.94 -8.92 -17.11
CA PRO A 211 4.07 -9.82 -17.29
C PRO A 211 4.47 -10.57 -16.01
N LEU A 212 4.17 -10.01 -14.83
CA LEU A 212 4.50 -10.57 -13.53
C LEU A 212 3.46 -11.57 -13.00
N LEU A 213 2.26 -11.62 -13.58
CA LEU A 213 1.16 -12.47 -13.06
C LEU A 213 1.50 -13.98 -13.00
N GLY A 214 2.50 -14.42 -13.77
CA GLY A 214 2.99 -15.80 -13.72
C GLY A 214 3.83 -16.13 -12.49
N LEU A 215 4.28 -15.13 -11.74
CA LEU A 215 5.03 -15.30 -10.50
C LEU A 215 4.11 -15.76 -9.38
N THR A 216 4.63 -16.66 -8.55
CA THR A 216 4.04 -16.92 -7.23
C THR A 216 4.53 -15.83 -6.28
N ILE A 217 3.62 -15.06 -5.69
CA ILE A 217 3.95 -14.01 -4.72
C ILE A 217 3.31 -14.30 -3.36
N PHE A 218 3.95 -13.83 -2.30
CA PHE A 218 3.42 -13.85 -0.94
C PHE A 218 2.48 -12.68 -0.70
N GLY A 219 2.83 -11.47 -1.13
CA GLY A 219 2.05 -10.25 -0.86
C GLY A 219 2.37 -9.09 -1.79
N ALA A 220 1.62 -8.01 -1.66
CA ALA A 220 1.88 -6.77 -2.39
C ALA A 220 1.89 -5.55 -1.46
N LEU A 221 2.70 -4.55 -1.83
CA LEU A 221 2.74 -3.22 -1.24
C LEU A 221 2.35 -2.18 -2.29
N TRP A 222 1.51 -1.22 -1.91
CA TRP A 222 0.94 -0.22 -2.80
C TRP A 222 1.10 1.19 -2.25
N TYR A 223 1.74 2.08 -3.01
CA TYR A 223 1.85 3.49 -2.65
C TYR A 223 1.47 4.38 -3.83
N GLN A 224 0.20 4.75 -3.86
CA GLN A 224 -0.40 5.57 -4.89
C GLN A 224 -1.65 6.27 -4.37
N GLY A 225 -1.99 7.37 -5.02
CA GLY A 225 -3.27 8.07 -4.87
C GLY A 225 -3.17 9.55 -5.22
N GLU A 226 -1.96 10.11 -5.24
CA GLU A 226 -1.71 11.53 -5.46
C GLU A 226 -2.21 11.98 -6.84
N ALA A 227 -2.10 11.12 -7.87
CA ALA A 227 -2.61 11.42 -9.21
C ALA A 227 -4.14 11.33 -9.34
N ASN A 228 -4.83 10.72 -8.37
CA ASN A 228 -6.30 10.57 -8.35
C ASN A 228 -6.99 11.62 -7.47
N TRP A 229 -6.31 12.71 -7.12
CA TRP A 229 -6.84 13.73 -6.20
C TRP A 229 -8.15 14.39 -6.68
N GLU A 230 -8.43 14.46 -7.99
CA GLU A 230 -9.70 14.99 -8.52
C GLU A 230 -10.86 13.98 -8.47
N GLN A 231 -10.57 12.71 -8.15
CA GLN A 231 -11.49 11.58 -8.35
C GLN A 231 -11.73 10.80 -7.05
N THR A 232 -11.76 11.53 -5.93
CA THR A 232 -11.88 10.94 -4.58
C THR A 232 -13.13 10.10 -4.41
N ASP A 233 -14.22 10.46 -5.10
CA ASP A 233 -15.54 9.83 -4.97
C ASP A 233 -15.58 8.41 -5.57
N ILE A 234 -14.70 8.12 -6.53
CA ILE A 234 -14.63 6.80 -7.19
C ILE A 234 -13.45 5.96 -6.70
N TYR A 235 -12.44 6.58 -6.08
CA TYR A 235 -11.20 5.91 -5.67
C TYR A 235 -11.44 4.77 -4.68
N ALA A 236 -12.45 4.90 -3.80
CA ALA A 236 -12.86 3.83 -2.89
C ALA A 236 -13.26 2.53 -3.62
N CYS A 237 -14.04 2.67 -4.71
CA CYS A 237 -14.37 1.54 -5.57
C CYS A 237 -13.12 0.99 -6.25
N GLN A 238 -12.28 1.87 -6.80
CA GLN A 238 -11.09 1.48 -7.56
C GLN A 238 -10.08 0.71 -6.70
N MET A 239 -9.84 1.14 -5.47
CA MET A 239 -8.99 0.41 -4.51
C MET A 239 -9.51 -0.99 -4.24
N LYS A 240 -10.82 -1.13 -3.98
CA LYS A 240 -11.46 -2.44 -3.78
C LYS A 240 -11.30 -3.34 -5.01
N GLN A 241 -11.55 -2.80 -6.20
CA GLN A 241 -11.46 -3.55 -7.45
C GLN A 241 -10.01 -3.91 -7.82
N LEU A 242 -9.05 -3.01 -7.62
CA LEU A 242 -7.62 -3.27 -7.82
C LEU A 242 -7.18 -4.47 -6.98
N ILE A 243 -7.42 -4.42 -5.66
CA ILE A 243 -7.02 -5.49 -4.73
C ILE A 243 -7.66 -6.83 -5.12
N GLY A 244 -8.98 -6.82 -5.37
CA GLY A 244 -9.72 -8.03 -5.74
C GLY A 244 -9.26 -8.63 -7.07
N GLN A 245 -9.08 -7.80 -8.10
CA GLN A 245 -8.65 -8.26 -9.42
C GLN A 245 -7.20 -8.70 -9.43
N TRP A 246 -6.29 -8.03 -8.71
CA TRP A 246 -4.90 -8.50 -8.59
C TRP A 246 -4.84 -9.88 -7.93
N ARG A 247 -5.56 -10.09 -6.83
CA ARG A 247 -5.69 -11.41 -6.19
C ARG A 247 -6.18 -12.48 -7.16
N SER A 248 -7.24 -12.18 -7.91
CA SER A 248 -7.80 -13.09 -8.92
C SER A 248 -6.78 -13.40 -10.03
N GLN A 249 -6.20 -12.37 -10.64
CA GLN A 249 -5.31 -12.50 -11.80
C GLN A 249 -4.00 -13.21 -11.43
N PHE A 250 -3.36 -12.84 -10.32
CA PHE A 250 -2.16 -13.54 -9.86
C PHE A 250 -2.46 -14.99 -9.51
N ASN A 251 -3.56 -15.28 -8.81
CA ASN A 251 -3.94 -16.67 -8.51
C ASN A 251 -4.12 -17.49 -9.80
N GLN A 252 -4.92 -16.98 -10.75
CA GLN A 252 -5.17 -17.68 -12.01
C GLN A 252 -3.88 -17.91 -12.82
N GLN A 253 -3.04 -16.89 -12.94
CA GLN A 253 -1.86 -16.93 -13.81
C GLN A 253 -0.67 -17.66 -13.19
N SER A 254 -0.60 -17.78 -11.86
CA SER A 254 0.36 -18.61 -11.12
C SER A 254 -0.13 -20.05 -10.91
N LEU A 255 -1.04 -20.55 -11.76
CA LEU A 255 -1.58 -21.92 -11.66
C LEU A 255 -2.22 -22.22 -10.29
N GLY A 256 -2.81 -21.21 -9.65
CA GLY A 256 -3.44 -21.29 -8.34
C GLY A 256 -2.50 -21.16 -7.15
N GLU A 257 -1.21 -20.89 -7.35
CA GLU A 257 -0.22 -20.90 -6.26
C GLU A 257 -0.12 -19.59 -5.49
N THR A 258 -0.28 -18.44 -6.15
CA THR A 258 -0.48 -17.17 -5.42
C THR A 258 -1.84 -17.23 -4.73
N SER A 259 -1.87 -16.97 -3.42
CA SER A 259 -3.10 -17.02 -2.63
C SER A 259 -4.18 -16.04 -3.16
N GLN A 260 -5.44 -16.49 -3.25
CA GLN A 260 -6.57 -15.60 -3.56
C GLN A 260 -6.82 -14.54 -2.48
N ASN A 261 -6.24 -14.74 -1.30
CA ASN A 261 -6.30 -13.80 -0.19
C ASN A 261 -4.89 -13.33 0.18
N PHE A 262 -3.98 -13.16 -0.78
CA PHE A 262 -2.63 -12.69 -0.42
C PHE A 262 -2.68 -11.31 0.30
N PRO A 263 -1.83 -11.07 1.31
CA PRO A 263 -1.76 -9.82 2.07
C PRO A 263 -1.46 -8.61 1.19
N PHE A 264 -2.19 -7.52 1.40
CA PHE A 264 -2.08 -6.29 0.61
C PHE A 264 -1.83 -5.06 1.51
N GLY A 265 -0.59 -4.59 1.56
CA GLY A 265 -0.22 -3.39 2.29
C GLY A 265 -0.36 -2.13 1.44
N TYR A 266 -0.85 -1.04 2.00
CA TYR A 266 -0.83 0.25 1.30
C TYR A 266 -0.52 1.44 2.21
N VAL A 267 -0.14 2.57 1.61
CA VAL A 267 0.26 3.77 2.35
C VAL A 267 -0.79 4.86 2.22
N GLN A 268 -1.30 5.35 3.35
CA GLN A 268 -2.17 6.52 3.37
C GLN A 268 -1.37 7.77 3.00
N LEU A 269 -1.88 8.61 2.10
CA LEU A 269 -1.08 9.72 1.55
C LEU A 269 -0.62 10.71 2.61
N ALA A 270 0.64 11.14 2.49
CA ALA A 270 1.20 12.22 3.30
C ALA A 270 0.69 13.60 2.84
N PRO A 271 0.83 14.65 3.65
CA PRO A 271 0.55 16.01 3.22
C PRO A 271 1.65 16.57 2.31
N TYR A 272 1.27 17.41 1.36
CA TYR A 272 2.20 17.99 0.38
C TYR A 272 2.29 19.52 0.43
N GLN A 273 1.32 20.22 1.02
CA GLN A 273 1.33 21.68 1.11
C GLN A 273 1.18 22.13 2.55
N ASN A 274 1.93 23.14 2.99
CA ASN A 274 1.73 23.72 4.32
C ASN A 274 0.53 24.68 4.31
N THR A 275 -0.69 24.12 4.28
CA THR A 275 -1.95 24.87 4.27
C THR A 275 -2.96 24.30 5.28
N ALA A 276 -3.82 25.18 5.80
CA ALA A 276 -4.98 24.81 6.60
C ALA A 276 -6.21 24.43 5.73
N ASP A 277 -6.09 24.50 4.40
CA ASP A 277 -7.19 24.17 3.50
C ASP A 277 -7.57 22.69 3.61
N MET A 278 -8.86 22.40 3.40
CA MET A 278 -9.31 21.02 3.28
C MET A 278 -8.67 20.36 2.06
N GLY A 279 -8.79 20.99 0.88
CA GLY A 279 -8.35 20.38 -0.38
C GLY A 279 -8.98 19.01 -0.62
N ALA A 280 -8.43 18.24 -1.56
CA ALA A 280 -8.91 16.88 -1.87
C ALA A 280 -8.20 15.77 -1.07
N PHE A 281 -7.07 16.08 -0.44
CA PHE A 281 -6.25 15.10 0.27
C PHE A 281 -6.93 14.37 1.44
N PRO A 282 -7.77 14.99 2.29
CA PRO A 282 -8.50 14.22 3.30
C PRO A 282 -9.49 13.22 2.66
N ALA A 283 -10.15 13.60 1.56
CA ALA A 283 -11.10 12.73 0.88
C ALA A 283 -10.40 11.53 0.20
N ILE A 284 -9.26 11.72 -0.47
CA ILE A 284 -8.51 10.58 -1.03
C ILE A 284 -7.97 9.64 0.07
N ARG A 285 -7.49 10.18 1.21
CA ARG A 285 -7.04 9.37 2.36
C ARG A 285 -8.17 8.52 2.95
N TRP A 286 -9.37 9.07 3.00
CA TRP A 286 -10.57 8.36 3.40
C TRP A 286 -10.95 7.27 2.39
N ALA A 287 -10.96 7.63 1.10
CA ALA A 287 -11.27 6.72 0.00
C ALA A 287 -10.28 5.55 -0.11
N GLN A 288 -9.00 5.73 0.22
CA GLN A 288 -8.01 4.65 0.27
C GLN A 288 -8.46 3.46 1.13
N THR A 289 -9.25 3.72 2.17
CA THR A 289 -9.79 2.71 3.09
C THR A 289 -11.19 2.23 2.73
N GLY A 290 -11.78 2.68 1.61
CA GLY A 290 -13.18 2.41 1.30
C GLY A 290 -14.18 3.19 2.16
N GLY A 291 -13.73 4.24 2.86
CA GLY A 291 -14.56 5.02 3.77
C GLY A 291 -14.72 4.42 5.17
N TYR A 292 -13.75 3.62 5.63
CA TYR A 292 -13.74 3.05 6.99
C TYR A 292 -12.77 3.77 7.92
N GLY A 293 -11.68 4.35 7.40
CA GLY A 293 -10.60 4.96 8.17
C GLY A 293 -9.54 3.99 8.67
N TYR A 294 -9.73 2.68 8.46
CA TYR A 294 -8.85 1.63 8.93
C TYR A 294 -8.77 0.46 7.94
N ALA A 295 -7.71 -0.35 8.02
CA ALA A 295 -7.56 -1.61 7.30
C ALA A 295 -6.85 -2.66 8.17
N PRO A 296 -7.30 -3.93 8.18
CA PRO A 296 -8.30 -4.52 7.29
C PRO A 296 -9.72 -4.04 7.61
N ASN A 297 -10.58 -4.06 6.60
CA ASN A 297 -12.00 -3.70 6.72
C ASN A 297 -12.85 -4.63 5.82
N PRO A 298 -14.19 -4.61 5.90
CA PRO A 298 -15.05 -5.51 5.13
C PRO A 298 -14.85 -5.45 3.61
N ASP A 299 -14.46 -4.30 3.06
CA ASP A 299 -14.21 -4.13 1.62
C ASP A 299 -12.79 -4.49 1.19
N GLN A 300 -11.85 -4.52 2.15
CA GLN A 300 -10.43 -4.79 1.93
C GLN A 300 -9.94 -5.83 2.96
N PRO A 301 -10.44 -7.08 2.89
CA PRO A 301 -10.01 -8.13 3.82
C PRO A 301 -8.53 -8.46 3.60
N HIS A 302 -7.82 -8.77 4.69
CA HIS A 302 -6.39 -9.11 4.68
C HIS A 302 -5.51 -8.02 4.04
N ALA A 303 -5.97 -6.75 4.11
CA ALA A 303 -5.18 -5.57 3.79
C ALA A 303 -4.71 -4.89 5.08
N PHE A 304 -3.65 -4.10 4.99
CA PHE A 304 -3.15 -3.28 6.10
C PHE A 304 -2.66 -1.93 5.57
N MET A 305 -2.69 -0.91 6.42
CA MET A 305 -2.39 0.47 6.01
C MET A 305 -1.30 1.07 6.88
N ALA A 306 -0.27 1.63 6.24
CA ALA A 306 0.64 2.56 6.90
C ALA A 306 0.07 3.98 6.81
N THR A 307 -0.38 4.53 7.93
CA THR A 307 -0.73 5.96 8.02
C THR A 307 0.50 6.79 7.68
N ALA A 308 0.42 7.81 6.80
CA ALA A 308 1.53 8.77 6.59
C ALA A 308 1.08 10.24 6.64
N MET A 309 -0.16 10.51 7.04
CA MET A 309 -0.70 11.87 7.11
C MET A 309 0.00 12.79 8.14
N ASP A 310 0.78 12.23 9.07
CA ASP A 310 1.60 12.96 10.05
C ASP A 310 3.07 13.08 9.63
N LEU A 311 3.41 12.74 8.38
CA LEU A 311 4.78 12.77 7.85
C LEU A 311 4.97 13.81 6.72
N PRO A 312 4.56 15.10 6.88
CA PRO A 312 4.84 16.12 5.88
C PRO A 312 6.34 16.41 5.77
N ASP A 313 6.81 16.67 4.55
CA ASP A 313 8.16 17.16 4.27
C ASP A 313 8.11 18.33 3.28
N TYR A 314 7.62 19.48 3.76
CA TYR A 314 7.50 20.69 2.94
C TYR A 314 8.84 21.25 2.43
N THR A 315 9.95 20.67 2.88
CA THR A 315 11.32 21.04 2.50
C THR A 315 12.00 19.99 1.64
N SER A 316 11.25 18.99 1.17
CA SER A 316 11.81 17.94 0.31
C SER A 316 12.43 18.56 -0.94
N PRO A 317 13.69 18.23 -1.27
CA PRO A 317 14.32 18.69 -2.51
C PRO A 317 13.73 17.98 -3.75
N TYR A 318 12.87 16.99 -3.53
CA TYR A 318 12.22 16.21 -4.59
C TYR A 318 10.75 16.60 -4.76
N ASP A 319 10.38 17.84 -4.43
CA ASP A 319 9.00 18.33 -4.27
C ASP A 319 8.34 17.87 -2.95
N PRO A 320 7.62 18.77 -2.24
CA PRO A 320 6.86 18.43 -1.03
C PRO A 320 5.88 17.25 -1.13
N ILE A 321 5.40 16.91 -2.33
CA ILE A 321 4.58 15.71 -2.57
C ILE A 321 5.35 14.39 -2.32
N HIS A 322 6.68 14.44 -2.31
CA HIS A 322 7.55 13.28 -2.10
C HIS A 322 8.31 13.40 -0.76
N PRO A 323 7.69 12.99 0.37
CA PRO A 323 8.33 13.06 1.67
C PRO A 323 9.45 12.03 1.82
N ARG A 324 10.57 12.46 2.41
CA ARG A 324 11.77 11.62 2.59
C ARG A 324 11.69 10.64 3.76
N TYR A 325 10.64 10.69 4.59
CA TYR A 325 10.45 9.84 5.78
C TYR A 325 10.00 8.40 5.43
N LYS A 326 10.71 7.73 4.50
CA LYS A 326 10.35 6.37 4.05
C LYS A 326 10.60 5.31 5.10
N GLN A 327 11.52 5.54 6.05
CA GLN A 327 11.73 4.67 7.20
C GLN A 327 10.46 4.54 8.06
N ASP A 328 9.79 5.66 8.36
CA ASP A 328 8.54 5.64 9.13
C ASP A 328 7.43 4.89 8.39
N VAL A 329 7.33 5.08 7.07
CA VAL A 329 6.37 4.37 6.22
C VAL A 329 6.65 2.87 6.22
N ALA A 330 7.90 2.46 5.97
CA ALA A 330 8.31 1.07 5.92
C ALA A 330 8.13 0.37 7.28
N GLN A 331 8.45 1.06 8.39
CA GLN A 331 8.22 0.54 9.74
C GLN A 331 6.74 0.31 10.01
N ARG A 332 5.85 1.21 9.57
CA ARG A 332 4.40 1.05 9.74
C ARG A 332 3.86 -0.09 8.88
N LEU A 333 4.37 -0.27 7.66
CA LEU A 333 4.05 -1.42 6.80
C LEU A 333 4.54 -2.74 7.41
N LEU A 334 5.73 -2.77 8.01
CA LEU A 334 6.26 -3.92 8.73
C LEU A 334 5.30 -4.40 9.83
N LEU A 335 4.84 -3.47 10.68
CA LEU A 335 3.91 -3.82 11.76
C LEU A 335 2.64 -4.46 11.19
N GLY A 336 2.11 -3.89 10.11
CA GLY A 336 0.93 -4.42 9.42
C GLY A 336 1.17 -5.81 8.81
N ALA A 337 2.33 -6.04 8.22
CA ALA A 337 2.71 -7.35 7.71
C ALA A 337 2.83 -8.38 8.84
N LEU A 338 3.55 -8.06 9.93
CA LEU A 338 3.70 -8.98 11.06
C LEU A 338 2.33 -9.42 11.61
N ASN A 339 1.42 -8.47 11.84
CA ASN A 339 0.10 -8.77 12.37
C ASN A 339 -0.80 -9.46 11.35
N VAL A 340 -1.05 -8.83 10.19
CA VAL A 340 -2.06 -9.25 9.23
C VAL A 340 -1.55 -10.40 8.35
N ALA A 341 -0.34 -10.28 7.81
CA ALA A 341 0.19 -11.25 6.85
C ALA A 341 0.79 -12.50 7.52
N TYR A 342 1.44 -12.32 8.67
CA TYR A 342 2.16 -13.38 9.37
C TYR A 342 1.48 -13.86 10.66
N GLY A 343 0.36 -13.24 11.07
CA GLY A 343 -0.46 -13.70 12.18
C GLY A 343 0.09 -13.39 13.57
N HIS A 344 1.06 -12.48 13.71
CA HIS A 344 1.55 -11.99 14.99
C HIS A 344 0.54 -11.03 15.63
N SER A 345 -0.54 -11.58 16.17
CA SER A 345 -1.68 -10.83 16.74
C SER A 345 -1.32 -9.91 17.91
N ASP A 346 -0.16 -10.13 18.53
CA ASP A 346 0.42 -9.31 19.60
C ASP A 346 1.04 -8.00 19.09
N VAL A 347 1.32 -7.90 17.78
CA VAL A 347 1.88 -6.68 17.18
C VAL A 347 0.78 -5.68 16.88
N THR A 348 0.75 -4.57 17.61
CA THR A 348 -0.11 -3.42 17.28
C THR A 348 0.46 -2.67 16.07
N PHE A 349 -0.36 -2.55 15.01
CA PHE A 349 0.06 -1.91 13.75
C PHE A 349 -0.81 -0.72 13.31
N GLN A 350 -1.96 -0.53 13.95
CA GLN A 350 -2.84 0.60 13.70
C GLN A 350 -2.73 1.59 14.85
N GLY A 351 -2.82 2.88 14.52
CA GLY A 351 -3.06 3.88 15.54
C GLY A 351 -4.49 3.80 16.08
N PRO A 352 -4.78 4.52 17.18
CA PRO A 352 -6.07 4.42 17.84
C PRO A 352 -7.22 4.85 16.93
N PHE A 353 -8.32 4.10 16.93
CA PHE A 353 -9.52 4.42 16.15
C PHE A 353 -10.74 4.62 17.06
N PRO A 354 -11.60 5.64 16.81
CA PRO A 354 -12.74 5.90 17.67
C PRO A 354 -13.77 4.76 17.62
N THR A 355 -14.30 4.40 18.79
CA THR A 355 -15.31 3.35 18.95
C THR A 355 -16.64 3.89 19.48
N GLN A 356 -16.62 4.93 20.32
CA GLN A 356 -17.81 5.53 20.89
C GLN A 356 -17.70 7.05 20.99
N PHE A 357 -18.85 7.73 20.92
CA PHE A 357 -18.98 9.17 21.05
C PHE A 357 -20.09 9.50 22.04
N HIS A 358 -19.80 10.36 23.01
CA HIS A 358 -20.77 10.82 24.01
C HIS A 358 -20.84 12.34 24.03
N VAL A 359 -21.98 12.89 23.62
CA VAL A 359 -22.24 14.33 23.67
C VAL A 359 -22.78 14.68 25.06
N THR A 360 -22.16 15.66 25.73
CA THR A 360 -22.64 16.15 27.04
C THR A 360 -22.70 17.67 27.07
N GLY A 361 -23.54 18.21 27.96
CA GLY A 361 -23.75 19.65 28.09
C GLY A 361 -24.57 20.28 26.96
N SER A 362 -24.70 21.60 27.00
CA SER A 362 -25.47 22.38 26.02
C SER A 362 -24.86 23.77 25.80
N GLY A 363 -25.15 24.37 24.64
CA GLY A 363 -24.64 25.69 24.27
C GLY A 363 -23.12 25.78 24.41
N ALA A 364 -22.65 26.77 25.17
CA ALA A 364 -21.22 27.01 25.39
C ALA A 364 -20.52 25.93 26.24
N GLN A 365 -21.26 25.10 26.98
CA GLN A 365 -20.71 24.03 27.83
C GLN A 365 -20.72 22.66 27.13
N ARG A 366 -21.10 22.63 25.84
CA ARG A 366 -21.20 21.36 25.12
C ARG A 366 -19.81 20.78 24.83
N THR A 367 -19.66 19.49 25.14
CA THR A 367 -18.45 18.72 24.87
C THR A 367 -18.80 17.38 24.23
N ILE A 368 -17.81 16.75 23.59
CA ILE A 368 -17.92 15.39 23.07
C ILE A 368 -16.76 14.60 23.66
N THR A 369 -17.07 13.52 24.36
CA THR A 369 -16.09 12.53 24.80
C THR A 369 -16.01 11.42 23.74
N ILE A 370 -14.80 11.12 23.30
CA ILE A 370 -14.49 10.14 22.25
C ILE A 370 -13.71 9.02 22.92
N GLU A 371 -14.21 7.80 22.82
CA GLU A 371 -13.49 6.59 23.24
C GLU A 371 -12.76 5.98 22.05
N TYR A 372 -11.53 5.54 22.27
CA TYR A 372 -10.71 4.85 21.27
C TYR A 372 -10.51 3.36 21.62
N ASP A 373 -10.52 2.50 20.59
CA ASP A 373 -10.20 1.07 20.64
C ASP A 373 -10.96 0.24 21.69
N ASN A 374 -12.20 0.61 22.01
CA ASN A 374 -13.03 0.01 23.07
C ASN A 374 -12.38 0.14 24.46
N GLY A 375 -11.71 1.27 24.72
CA GLY A 375 -11.09 1.56 26.00
C GLY A 375 -9.74 0.88 26.24
N ARG A 376 -9.16 0.23 25.21
CA ARG A 376 -7.96 -0.62 25.37
C ARG A 376 -6.64 0.12 25.17
N THR A 377 -6.63 1.19 24.40
CA THR A 377 -5.39 1.89 24.02
C THR A 377 -5.27 3.19 24.79
N SER A 378 -4.17 3.33 25.55
CA SER A 378 -3.83 4.61 26.16
C SER A 378 -3.36 5.60 25.09
N LEU A 379 -3.75 6.86 25.23
CA LEU A 379 -3.50 7.91 24.23
C LEU A 379 -2.35 8.83 24.65
N ASP A 380 -1.51 9.18 23.67
CA ASP A 380 -0.53 10.26 23.73
C ASP A 380 -1.06 11.46 22.93
N ILE A 381 -1.38 12.54 23.62
CA ILE A 381 -1.96 13.75 23.03
C ILE A 381 -0.86 14.79 22.81
N ARG A 382 -0.52 15.03 21.53
CA ARG A 382 0.58 15.93 21.15
C ARG A 382 0.13 17.30 20.68
N ASN A 383 -1.16 17.46 20.39
CA ASN A 383 -1.76 18.71 19.92
C ASN A 383 -3.22 18.77 20.35
N THR A 384 -3.75 19.98 20.57
CA THR A 384 -5.17 20.18 20.93
C THR A 384 -6.05 20.47 19.72
N LYS A 385 -5.48 20.69 18.54
CA LYS A 385 -6.21 20.95 17.29
C LYS A 385 -6.38 19.69 16.44
N GLY A 386 -7.28 19.75 15.47
CA GLY A 386 -7.43 18.70 14.44
C GLY A 386 -8.81 18.04 14.41
N PHE A 387 -9.66 18.31 15.40
CA PHE A 387 -11.06 17.90 15.39
C PHE A 387 -11.94 19.04 14.92
N GLU A 388 -12.99 18.69 14.19
CA GLU A 388 -14.04 19.61 13.75
C GLU A 388 -15.40 18.97 13.96
N VAL A 389 -16.37 19.76 14.42
CA VAL A 389 -17.76 19.34 14.58
C VAL A 389 -18.63 20.01 13.54
N CYS A 390 -19.60 19.28 13.02
CA CYS A 390 -20.56 19.84 12.08
C CYS A 390 -21.81 20.35 12.80
N CYS A 391 -22.13 21.62 12.59
CA CYS A 391 -23.22 22.32 13.23
C CYS A 391 -24.42 22.45 12.29
N GLY A 392 -25.53 21.79 12.62
CA GLY A 392 -26.77 21.84 11.84
C GLY A 392 -27.90 22.57 12.56
N GLY A 393 -28.73 23.29 11.80
CA GLY A 393 -29.98 23.84 12.31
C GLY A 393 -30.92 22.75 12.86
N ALA A 394 -31.99 23.13 13.56
CA ALA A 394 -32.87 22.19 14.27
C ALA A 394 -33.41 21.03 13.42
N ASN A 395 -33.62 21.28 12.11
CA ASN A 395 -34.15 20.35 11.12
C ASN A 395 -33.09 19.76 10.17
N ALA A 396 -31.80 20.03 10.39
CA ALA A 396 -30.73 19.41 9.58
C ALA A 396 -30.47 17.98 10.10
N HIS A 397 -30.35 17.03 9.18
CA HIS A 397 -30.23 15.59 9.50
C HIS A 397 -28.86 15.01 9.12
N SER A 398 -28.06 15.73 8.33
CA SER A 398 -26.75 15.26 7.89
C SER A 398 -25.83 16.44 7.59
N CYS A 399 -24.54 16.15 7.55
CA CYS A 399 -23.52 17.04 7.05
C CYS A 399 -22.87 16.45 5.80
N THR A 400 -22.62 17.31 4.83
CA THR A 400 -21.74 16.99 3.70
C THR A 400 -20.29 17.12 4.16
N GLU A 401 -19.39 16.35 3.55
CA GLU A 401 -17.95 16.40 3.88
C GLU A 401 -17.33 17.77 3.62
N GLN A 402 -17.93 18.53 2.70
CA GLN A 402 -17.56 19.88 2.33
C GLN A 402 -18.63 20.88 2.80
N GLY A 403 -18.22 22.01 3.40
CA GLY A 403 -19.13 23.09 3.80
C GLY A 403 -18.61 23.97 4.93
N THR A 404 -19.20 25.15 5.10
CA THR A 404 -18.85 26.13 6.17
C THR A 404 -19.43 25.77 7.54
N TRP A 405 -20.10 24.62 7.65
CA TRP A 405 -20.82 24.19 8.84
C TRP A 405 -19.93 23.37 9.78
N TRP A 406 -18.72 23.03 9.33
CA TRP A 406 -17.66 22.43 10.14
C TRP A 406 -16.91 23.51 10.90
N VAL A 407 -16.83 23.37 12.22
CA VAL A 407 -16.15 24.31 13.11
C VAL A 407 -15.11 23.58 13.96
N ASP A 408 -13.99 24.25 14.24
CA ASP A 408 -12.93 23.71 15.07
C ASP A 408 -13.45 23.30 16.46
N ALA A 409 -13.02 22.12 16.91
CA ALA A 409 -13.43 21.51 18.16
C ALA A 409 -12.20 21.08 18.97
N PRO A 410 -11.48 22.01 19.63
CA PRO A 410 -10.21 21.69 20.28
C PRO A 410 -10.39 20.69 21.44
N ILE A 411 -9.36 19.86 21.66
CA ILE A 411 -9.25 19.00 22.84
C ILE A 411 -9.17 19.87 24.10
N THR A 412 -10.01 19.57 25.08
CA THR A 412 -10.04 20.23 26.39
C THR A 412 -9.43 19.37 27.50
N SER A 413 -9.54 18.06 27.39
CA SER A 413 -8.94 17.10 28.32
C SER A 413 -8.81 15.72 27.69
N HIS A 414 -7.98 14.86 28.28
CA HIS A 414 -7.89 13.45 27.93
C HIS A 414 -7.63 12.61 29.19
N GLN A 415 -8.07 11.35 29.17
CA GLN A 415 -7.81 10.39 30.24
C GLN A 415 -7.79 8.98 29.65
N GLY A 416 -6.66 8.28 29.79
CA GLY A 416 -6.50 6.92 29.26
C GLY A 416 -6.82 6.85 27.77
N SER A 417 -7.87 6.13 27.42
CA SER A 417 -8.40 5.90 26.06
C SER A 417 -9.42 6.95 25.58
N HIS A 418 -9.64 8.01 26.35
CA HIS A 418 -10.70 8.98 26.08
C HIS A 418 -10.14 10.38 25.81
N VAL A 419 -10.71 11.05 24.81
CA VAL A 419 -10.46 12.48 24.50
C VAL A 419 -11.76 13.25 24.65
N THR A 420 -11.71 14.38 25.34
CA THR A 420 -12.83 15.33 25.39
C THR A 420 -12.52 16.54 24.52
N ILE A 421 -13.43 16.86 23.61
CA ILE A 421 -13.33 18.05 22.74
C ILE A 421 -14.44 19.05 23.07
N ALA A 422 -14.16 20.33 22.87
CA ALA A 422 -15.14 21.39 22.95
C ALA A 422 -16.03 21.39 21.69
N ALA A 423 -17.35 21.39 21.88
CA ALA A 423 -18.34 21.53 20.80
C ALA A 423 -19.17 22.82 20.95
N SER A 424 -18.62 23.80 21.67
CA SER A 424 -19.23 25.11 21.90
C SER A 424 -19.39 25.93 20.61
N GLY A 425 -18.58 25.66 19.58
CA GLY A 425 -18.66 26.32 18.27
C GLY A 425 -20.02 26.16 17.56
N CYS A 426 -20.81 25.14 17.93
CA CYS A 426 -22.16 24.99 17.40
C CYS A 426 -23.22 25.87 18.08
N ASN A 427 -22.91 26.60 19.14
CA ASN A 427 -23.88 27.46 19.85
C ASN A 427 -25.20 26.70 20.14
N SER A 428 -26.35 27.24 19.72
CA SER A 428 -27.68 26.61 19.85
C SER A 428 -27.95 25.51 18.82
N ASN A 429 -27.11 25.36 17.79
CA ASN A 429 -27.27 24.34 16.76
C ASN A 429 -26.98 22.93 17.30
N LYS A 430 -27.52 21.92 16.61
CA LYS A 430 -27.23 20.51 16.90
C LYS A 430 -25.84 20.16 16.36
N VAL A 431 -25.14 19.27 17.07
CA VAL A 431 -23.95 18.63 16.52
C VAL A 431 -24.41 17.41 15.73
N LEU A 432 -24.17 17.41 14.43
CA LEU A 432 -24.61 16.33 13.55
C LEU A 432 -23.47 15.35 13.22
N GLY A 433 -22.24 15.84 13.20
CA GLY A 433 -21.08 15.05 12.82
C GLY A 433 -19.81 15.51 13.49
N LEU A 434 -18.79 14.67 13.38
CA LEU A 434 -17.46 14.86 13.91
C LEU A 434 -16.45 14.33 12.89
N ARG A 435 -15.36 15.05 12.70
CA ARG A 435 -14.21 14.57 11.92
C ARG A 435 -12.90 14.91 12.61
N TYR A 436 -11.87 14.14 12.29
CA TYR A 436 -10.53 14.29 12.82
C TYR A 436 -9.51 14.26 11.68
N ALA A 437 -8.51 15.14 11.73
CA ALA A 437 -7.42 15.25 10.76
C ALA A 437 -7.91 15.47 9.31
N TRP A 438 -9.05 16.15 9.13
CA TRP A 438 -9.73 16.33 7.83
C TRP A 438 -9.25 17.54 7.02
N ARG A 439 -7.94 17.78 7.02
CA ARG A 439 -7.31 18.87 6.25
C ARG A 439 -6.22 18.33 5.33
N THR A 440 -5.83 19.10 4.31
CA THR A 440 -4.70 18.73 3.43
C THR A 440 -3.47 18.44 4.28
N SER A 441 -3.20 19.33 5.23
CA SER A 441 -2.15 19.19 6.23
C SER A 441 -2.72 19.26 7.64
N PRO A 442 -3.04 18.11 8.25
CA PRO A 442 -3.71 18.07 9.54
C PRO A 442 -2.79 18.46 10.70
N CYS A 443 -1.46 18.32 10.54
CA CYS A 443 -0.49 18.56 11.59
C CYS A 443 0.93 18.74 11.06
N ASN A 444 1.83 19.21 11.92
CA ASN A 444 3.28 19.17 11.68
C ASN A 444 3.82 17.75 11.83
N LEU A 445 5.06 17.53 11.38
CA LEU A 445 5.77 16.24 11.45
C LEU A 445 5.66 15.58 12.83
N LYS A 446 4.96 14.43 12.89
CA LYS A 446 4.71 13.63 14.09
C LYS A 446 4.01 14.39 15.24
N GLN A 447 3.25 15.44 14.92
CA GLN A 447 2.55 16.32 15.87
C GLN A 447 1.03 16.38 15.61
N CYS A 448 0.45 15.30 15.10
CA CYS A 448 -1.00 15.13 15.07
C CYS A 448 -1.58 15.02 16.49
N ALA A 449 -2.90 15.17 16.64
CA ALA A 449 -3.48 15.31 17.99
C ALA A 449 -3.39 14.01 18.78
N VAL A 450 -3.77 12.89 18.17
CA VAL A 450 -3.96 11.60 18.85
C VAL A 450 -2.97 10.56 18.34
N TYR A 451 -2.21 9.98 19.27
CA TYR A 451 -1.32 8.84 19.06
C TYR A 451 -1.61 7.74 20.07
N SER A 452 -1.23 6.50 19.74
CA SER A 452 -1.10 5.44 20.75
C SER A 452 0.10 5.77 21.64
N ALA A 453 -0.08 5.71 22.96
CA ALA A 453 0.99 5.94 23.92
C ALA A 453 2.09 4.86 23.85
N ASP A 454 1.71 3.62 23.52
CA ASP A 454 2.63 2.47 23.53
C ASP A 454 3.44 2.38 22.23
N THR A 455 2.80 2.58 21.08
CA THR A 455 3.44 2.40 19.77
C THR A 455 3.83 3.71 19.09
N SER A 456 3.37 4.85 19.59
CA SER A 456 3.50 6.15 18.90
C SER A 456 2.92 6.15 17.48
N LEU A 457 1.98 5.26 17.17
CA LEU A 457 1.25 5.27 15.90
C LEU A 457 0.14 6.33 15.92
N PRO A 458 0.02 7.16 14.86
CA PRO A 458 -1.02 8.18 14.78
C PRO A 458 -2.39 7.56 14.54
N ALA A 459 -3.41 8.06 15.23
CA ALA A 459 -4.80 7.80 14.85
C ALA A 459 -5.01 8.24 13.39
N PRO A 460 -5.63 7.43 12.51
CA PRO A 460 -5.89 7.81 11.13
C PRO A 460 -7.02 8.86 11.06
N ILE A 461 -7.17 9.48 9.89
CA ILE A 461 -8.29 10.38 9.58
C ILE A 461 -9.63 9.64 9.71
N TYR A 462 -10.65 10.32 10.23
CA TYR A 462 -12.02 9.80 10.20
C TYR A 462 -13.08 10.89 10.13
N ILE A 463 -14.26 10.50 9.67
CA ILE A 463 -15.47 11.32 9.68
C ILE A 463 -16.67 10.46 10.08
N THR A 464 -17.55 11.03 10.91
CA THR A 464 -18.88 10.49 11.17
C THR A 464 -19.90 11.60 10.97
N ASN A 465 -20.95 11.30 10.21
CA ASN A 465 -22.08 12.22 9.96
C ASN A 465 -23.27 11.94 10.86
N THR A 466 -23.09 11.04 11.85
CA THR A 466 -24.09 10.68 12.84
C THR A 466 -23.40 10.53 14.19
N LEU A 467 -23.79 11.36 15.15
CA LEU A 467 -23.44 11.16 16.56
C LEU A 467 -24.63 10.56 17.30
N PRO A 468 -24.42 9.67 18.28
CA PRO A 468 -25.48 9.22 19.17
C PRO A 468 -26.17 10.43 19.81
N ALA A 469 -27.50 10.35 19.93
CA ALA A 469 -28.34 11.42 20.49
C ALA A 469 -28.05 11.68 21.97
#